data_AF-A0A246BTI6-F1
#
_entry.id   AF-A0A246BTI6-F1
#
_cell.length_a   1.000
_cell.length_b   1.000
_cell.length_c   1.000
_cell.angle_alpha   90.00
_cell.angle_beta   90.00
_cell.angle_gamma   90.00
#
_symmetry.space_group_name_H-M   'P 1'
#
loop_
_entity.id
_entity.type
_entity.pdbx_description
1 polymer ?
#
loop_
_entity_poly.entity_id
_entity_poly.type
_entity_poly.pdbx_seq_one_letter_code
_entity_poly.pdbx_strand_id
1 'polypeptide(L)' 'MTMTFQPGRPLPADPQTTQERTLYHALRSTGALATMTREGGTWQWRQLHGETVEAYGTGGWSDLQKWLAQS' A
#
# COMPACT_ATOMS: atom_id res chain seq x y z
N MET A 1 -1.16 14.20 21.57
CA MET A 1 -1.08 14.22 20.09
C MET A 1 -0.80 12.79 19.65
N THR A 2 -1.79 12.09 19.11
CA THR A 2 -1.59 10.71 18.63
C THR A 2 -0.81 10.81 17.32
N MET A 3 0.47 10.43 17.33
CA MET A 3 1.24 10.30 16.08
C MET A 3 0.63 9.16 15.28
N THR A 4 0.05 9.46 14.11
CA THR A 4 -0.42 8.43 13.19
C THR A 4 0.78 7.63 12.73
N PHE A 5 0.87 6.37 13.13
CA PHE A 5 1.96 5.48 12.73
C PHE A 5 1.95 5.29 11.20
N GLN A 6 3.08 5.61 10.56
CA GLN A 6 3.28 5.50 9.11
C GLN A 6 4.50 4.62 8.84
N PRO A 7 4.31 3.32 8.53
CA PRO A 7 5.41 2.39 8.36
C PRO A 7 6.13 2.57 7.03
N GLY A 8 7.46 2.47 7.05
CA GLY A 8 8.26 2.55 5.82
C GLY A 8 8.20 3.92 5.16
N ARG A 9 8.14 3.95 3.82
CA ARG A 9 8.16 5.17 2.99
C ARG A 9 6.80 5.45 2.35
N PRO A 10 6.43 6.71 2.04
CA PRO A 10 5.23 6.96 1.26
C PRO A 10 5.35 6.31 -0.12
N LEU A 11 4.28 5.69 -0.62
CA LEU A 11 4.23 5.12 -1.96
C LEU A 11 4.38 6.26 -2.98
N PRO A 12 5.40 6.24 -3.85
CA PRO A 12 5.58 7.28 -4.87
C PRO A 12 4.52 7.16 -5.97
N ALA A 13 4.25 8.25 -6.70
CA ALA A 13 3.30 8.23 -7.81
C ALA A 13 3.81 7.48 -9.06
N ASP A 14 5.14 7.43 -9.22
CA ASP A 14 5.80 6.74 -10.33
C ASP A 14 6.41 5.40 -9.87
N PRO A 15 5.95 4.26 -10.40
CA PRO A 15 6.51 2.95 -10.06
C PRO A 15 7.99 2.78 -10.41
N GLN A 16 8.55 3.55 -11.34
CA GLN A 16 9.98 3.47 -11.68
C GLN A 16 10.88 4.00 -10.55
N THR A 17 10.34 4.79 -9.64
CA THR A 17 11.05 5.33 -8.47
C THR A 17 11.01 4.38 -7.26
N THR A 18 10.35 3.23 -7.41
CA THR A 18 10.22 2.23 -6.36
C THR A 18 11.39 1.26 -6.34
N GLN A 19 11.68 0.72 -5.17
CA GLN A 19 12.76 -0.24 -4.93
C GLN A 19 12.16 -1.57 -4.48
N GLU A 20 12.76 -2.65 -4.95
CA GLU A 20 12.44 -4.00 -4.49
C GLU A 20 12.71 -4.13 -2.97
N ARG A 21 11.93 -4.99 -2.29
CA ARG A 21 12.05 -5.29 -0.85
C ARG A 21 11.98 -4.06 0.06
N THR A 22 11.41 -2.96 -0.42
CA THR A 22 11.19 -1.74 0.36
C THR A 22 9.74 -1.66 0.79
N LEU A 23 9.52 -1.43 2.08
CA LEU A 23 8.19 -1.23 2.64
C LEU A 23 7.70 0.19 2.35
N TYR A 24 6.56 0.28 1.69
CA TYR A 24 5.84 1.52 1.44
C TYR A 24 4.51 1.56 2.19
N HIS A 25 3.96 2.76 2.36
CA HIS A 25 2.61 3.01 2.88
C HIS A 25 1.83 3.99 2.01
N ALA A 26 0.50 3.86 2.02
CA ALA A 26 -0.44 4.76 1.38
C ALA A 26 -1.78 4.72 2.11
N LEU A 27 -2.56 5.80 1.99
CA LEU A 27 -3.96 5.79 2.40
C LEU A 27 -4.84 5.29 1.25
N ARG A 28 -5.80 4.43 1.57
CA ARG A 28 -6.88 4.08 0.66
C ARG A 28 -7.88 5.23 0.55
N SER A 29 -8.75 5.20 -0.46
CA SER A 29 -9.85 6.18 -0.60
C SER A 29 -10.80 6.18 0.61
N THR A 30 -10.90 5.07 1.33
CA THR A 30 -11.63 4.93 2.60
C THR A 30 -10.97 5.61 3.80
N GLY A 31 -9.73 6.09 3.66
CA GLY A 31 -8.90 6.56 4.77
C GLY A 31 -8.17 5.46 5.54
N ALA A 32 -8.36 4.19 5.19
CA ALA A 32 -7.62 3.07 5.78
C ALA A 32 -6.15 3.10 5.36
N LEU A 33 -5.24 2.83 6.31
CA LEU A 33 -3.80 2.76 6.03
C LEU A 33 -3.43 1.39 5.44
N ALA A 34 -2.68 1.40 4.35
CA ALA A 34 -2.13 0.22 3.71
C ALA A 34 -0.61 0.21 3.73
N THR A 35 -0.03 -0.99 3.71
CA THR A 35 1.39 -1.25 3.44
C THR A 35 1.57 -2.09 2.21
N MET A 36 2.68 -1.89 1.52
CA MET A 36 2.98 -2.60 0.28
C MET A 36 4.48 -2.75 0.07
N THR A 37 4.86 -3.83 -0.57
CA THR A 37 6.24 -4.18 -0.88
C THR A 37 6.29 -4.70 -2.31
N ARG A 38 7.37 -4.41 -3.02
CA ARG A 38 7.60 -4.96 -4.37
C ARG A 38 8.65 -6.06 -4.30
N GLU A 39 8.30 -7.25 -4.79
CA GLU A 39 9.21 -8.39 -4.88
C GLU A 39 9.11 -9.07 -6.25
N GLY A 40 10.26 -9.19 -6.92
CA GLY A 40 10.34 -9.83 -8.24
C GLY A 40 9.47 -9.11 -9.28
N GLY A 41 9.34 -7.78 -9.18
CA GLY A 41 8.45 -7.00 -10.04
C GLY A 41 6.96 -7.07 -9.68
N THR A 42 6.57 -7.90 -8.72
CA THR A 42 5.18 -8.03 -8.25
C THR A 42 4.97 -7.21 -6.99
N TRP A 43 3.85 -6.50 -6.91
CA TRP A 43 3.43 -5.82 -5.70
C TRP A 43 2.65 -6.76 -4.80
N GLN A 44 2.92 -6.66 -3.50
CA GLN A 44 2.14 -7.26 -2.43
C GLN A 44 1.66 -6.13 -1.54
N TRP A 45 0.39 -6.14 -1.14
CA TRP A 45 -0.17 -5.10 -0.28
C TRP A 45 -1.13 -5.67 0.75
N ARG A 46 -1.28 -4.93 1.86
CA ARG A 46 -2.20 -5.24 2.94
C ARG A 46 -2.68 -3.98 3.63
N GLN A 47 -3.94 -3.98 4.06
CA GLN A 47 -4.46 -3.00 4.99
C GLN A 47 -3.91 -3.28 6.39
N LEU A 48 -3.47 -2.24 7.10
CA LEU A 48 -2.96 -2.35 8.48
C LEU A 48 -4.03 -2.03 9.53
N HIS A 49 -5.00 -1.19 9.18
CA HIS A 49 -6.04 -0.76 10.11
C HIS A 49 -7.29 -0.32 9.35
N GLY A 50 -8.44 -0.86 9.75
CA GLY A 50 -9.78 -0.56 9.23
C GLY A 50 -10.76 -1.61 9.73
N GLU A 51 -12.01 -1.23 10.03
CA GLU A 51 -13.03 -2.08 10.66
C GLU A 51 -13.51 -3.27 9.80
N THR A 52 -12.97 -3.41 8.59
CA THR A 52 -13.35 -4.42 7.62
C THR A 52 -12.25 -5.48 7.43
N VAL A 53 -12.70 -6.70 7.13
CA VAL A 53 -11.93 -7.92 6.89
C VAL A 53 -10.60 -7.62 6.21
N GLU A 54 -9.51 -8.15 6.78
CA GLU A 54 -8.13 -7.99 6.33
C GLU A 54 -8.00 -7.99 4.81
N ALA A 55 -7.91 -6.79 4.21
CA ALA A 55 -7.79 -6.64 2.78
C ALA A 55 -6.31 -6.74 2.39
N TYR A 56 -5.91 -7.88 1.82
CA TYR A 56 -4.59 -8.09 1.24
C TYR A 56 -4.71 -8.41 -0.26
N GLY A 57 -3.62 -8.27 -1.00
CA GLY A 57 -3.59 -8.60 -2.42
C GLY A 57 -2.18 -8.59 -3.00
N THR A 58 -2.09 -9.11 -4.22
CA THR A 58 -0.84 -9.14 -4.99
C THR A 58 -1.14 -8.85 -6.46
N GLY A 59 -0.21 -8.23 -7.19
CA GLY A 59 -0.42 -7.95 -8.61
C GLY A 59 0.55 -6.91 -9.17
N GLY A 60 0.19 -6.33 -10.31
CA GLY A 60 0.96 -5.26 -10.93
C GLY A 60 0.71 -3.90 -10.26
N TRP A 61 1.46 -2.88 -10.70
CA TRP A 61 1.25 -1.50 -10.26
C TRP A 61 -0.20 -1.03 -10.47
N SER A 62 -0.77 -1.34 -11.64
CA SER A 62 -2.15 -0.96 -11.96
C SER A 62 -3.18 -1.63 -11.04
N ASP A 63 -2.94 -2.86 -10.59
CA ASP A 63 -3.83 -3.57 -9.67
C ASP A 63 -3.77 -2.97 -8.28
N LEU A 64 -2.56 -2.64 -7.81
CA LEU A 64 -2.34 -1.90 -6.56
C LEU A 64 -3.08 -0.55 -6.58
N GLN A 65 -2.94 0.23 -7.65
CA GLN A 65 -3.61 1.54 -7.79
C GLN A 65 -5.14 1.41 -7.78
N LYS A 66 -5.69 0.40 -8.48
CA LYS A 66 -7.13 0.11 -8.44
C LYS A 66 -7.58 -0.24 -7.03
N TRP A 67 -6.84 -1.08 -6.32
CA TRP A 67 -7.17 -1.48 -4.96
C TRP A 67 -7.11 -0.31 -3.96
N LEU A 68 -6.14 0.60 -4.10
CA LEU A 68 -6.06 1.83 -3.28
C LEU A 68 -7.25 2.77 -3.52
N ALA A 69 -7.77 2.81 -4.75
CA ALA A 69 -8.91 3.64 -5.12
C ALA A 69 -10.28 3.03 -4.72
N GLN A 70 -10.37 1.72 -4.51
CA GLN A 70 -11.60 1.05 -4.09
C GLN A 70 -12.06 1.51 -2.70
N SER A 71 -13.34 1.88 -2.60
CA SER A 71 -14.05 2.21 -1.35
C SER A 71 -14.58 0.96 -0.65
#